data_AF-A0A5M6IMD5-F1
#
_entry.id   AF-A0A5M6IMD5-F1
#
_cell.length_a   1.000
_cell.length_b   1.000
_cell.length_c   1.000
_cell.angle_alpha   90.00
_cell.angle_beta   90.00
_cell.angle_gamma   90.00
#
_symmetry.space_group_name_H-M   'P 1'
#
loop_
_entity.id
_entity.type
_entity.pdbx_description
1 polymer ?
#
loop_
_entity_poly.entity_id
_entity_poly.type
_entity_poly.pdbx_seq_one_letter_code
_entity_poly.pdbx_strand_id
1 'polypeptide(L)'
;MLITRQSSFSGAPPRPATPPAGPPPWRQQARRLAAYGAAGLACVTAGFLGVWVLVGRPSAPPRPAGPSPQAPVLASRQGGAAMPASEERIDALRGQVQVETALLAALHDQADQARQELAGLRQQLDDARTELTVVERQRDTRHAARALAPADGEHVVVREVSNVRANPNNAAPVLQTAPRGTLLKVHARTRDGWVQVGDEVAWGWVWSGLLDPAP
;
A
#
# COMPACT_ATOMS: atom_id res chain seq x y z
N MET A 1 30.36 -71.96 33.25
CA MET A 1 29.38 -71.47 32.27
C MET A 1 28.87 -70.12 32.76
N LEU A 2 29.45 -69.02 32.28
CA LEU A 2 29.10 -67.65 32.66
C LEU A 2 28.73 -66.91 31.37
N ILE A 3 27.46 -66.54 31.24
CA ILE A 3 26.93 -65.80 30.07
C ILE A 3 26.77 -64.35 30.51
N THR A 4 27.71 -63.50 30.11
CA THR A 4 27.65 -62.05 30.30
C THR A 4 26.83 -61.45 29.15
N ARG A 5 25.62 -60.95 29.43
CA ARG A 5 24.81 -60.17 28.48
C ARG A 5 25.36 -58.74 28.38
N GLN A 6 25.92 -58.38 27.23
CA GLN A 6 26.15 -56.99 26.84
C GLN A 6 24.83 -56.37 26.37
N SER A 7 24.40 -55.30 27.03
CA SER A 7 23.25 -54.49 26.63
C SER A 7 23.76 -53.25 25.88
N SER A 8 23.71 -53.31 24.55
CA SER A 8 24.04 -52.16 23.69
C SER A 8 22.89 -51.15 23.70
N PHE A 9 23.08 -50.06 24.44
CA PHE A 9 22.15 -48.93 24.45
C PHE A 9 22.47 -48.02 23.26
N SER A 10 21.68 -48.13 22.19
CA SER A 10 21.77 -47.26 21.00
C SER A 10 21.08 -45.93 21.30
N GLY A 11 21.85 -44.97 21.82
CA GLY A 11 21.39 -43.59 22.03
C GLY A 11 21.50 -42.80 20.72
N ALA A 12 20.34 -42.46 20.12
CA ALA A 12 20.30 -41.54 18.99
C ALA A 12 20.76 -40.13 19.43
N PRO A 13 21.55 -39.40 18.63
CA PRO A 13 22.02 -38.07 18.99
C PRO A 13 20.85 -37.07 19.08
N PRO A 14 20.90 -36.12 20.02
CA PRO A 14 19.87 -35.08 20.14
C PRO A 14 19.82 -34.23 18.88
N ARG A 15 18.62 -34.01 18.34
CA ARG A 15 18.41 -33.15 17.17
C ARG A 15 18.80 -31.70 17.52
N PRO A 16 19.51 -30.99 16.61
CA PRO A 16 19.83 -29.59 16.82
C PRO A 16 18.55 -28.75 16.93
N ALA A 17 18.51 -27.86 17.91
CA ALA A 17 17.38 -26.96 18.12
C ALA A 17 17.22 -26.03 16.90
N THR A 18 16.04 -26.04 16.30
CA THR A 18 15.69 -25.15 15.19
C THR A 18 15.75 -23.70 15.69
N PRO A 19 16.51 -22.79 15.05
CA PRO A 19 16.54 -21.40 15.44
C PRO A 19 15.13 -20.78 15.30
N PRO A 20 14.75 -19.84 16.18
CA PRO A 20 13.45 -19.19 16.11
C PRO A 20 13.30 -18.47 14.77
N ALA A 21 12.16 -18.71 14.11
CA ALA A 21 11.84 -18.06 12.85
C ALA A 21 11.93 -16.53 13.00
N GLY A 22 12.77 -15.92 12.17
CA GLY A 22 12.89 -14.46 12.13
C GLY A 22 11.55 -13.78 11.84
N PRO A 23 11.40 -12.50 12.19
CA PRO A 23 10.15 -11.78 11.95
C PRO A 23 9.82 -11.76 10.45
N PRO A 24 8.53 -11.90 10.09
CA PRO A 24 8.12 -11.96 8.70
C PRO A 24 8.43 -10.64 7.96
N PRO A 25 8.74 -10.71 6.65
CA PRO A 25 9.30 -9.59 5.88
C PRO A 25 8.43 -8.32 5.89
N TRP A 26 7.10 -8.45 6.04
CA TRP A 26 6.18 -7.31 6.11
C TRP A 26 6.43 -6.40 7.34
N ARG A 27 6.96 -6.94 8.45
CA ARG A 27 7.29 -6.12 9.65
C ARG A 27 8.51 -5.22 9.42
N GLN A 28 9.43 -5.60 8.55
CA GLN A 28 10.56 -4.74 8.17
C GLN A 28 10.10 -3.62 7.23
N GLN A 29 9.12 -3.89 6.37
CA GLN A 29 8.53 -2.91 5.46
C GLN A 29 7.71 -1.85 6.21
N ALA A 30 6.92 -2.25 7.22
CA ALA A 30 6.14 -1.32 8.05
C ALA A 30 7.03 -0.32 8.83
N ARG A 31 8.20 -0.77 9.31
CA ARG A 31 9.16 0.12 10.00
C ARG A 31 9.79 1.14 9.05
N ARG A 32 10.04 0.77 7.79
CA ARG A 32 10.55 1.71 6.79
C ARG A 32 9.51 2.77 6.41
N LEU A 33 8.24 2.39 6.25
CA LEU A 33 7.17 3.34 5.92
C LEU A 33 6.90 4.34 7.06
N ALA A 34 7.01 3.92 8.32
CA ALA A 34 6.90 4.83 9.46
C ALA A 34 8.01 5.91 9.50
N ALA A 35 9.21 5.60 8.98
CA ALA A 35 10.29 6.57 8.89
C ALA A 35 10.09 7.60 7.75
N TYR A 36 9.45 7.20 6.64
CA TYR A 36 9.16 8.12 5.52
C TYR A 36 7.95 9.04 5.79
N GLY A 37 6.95 8.59 6.56
CA GLY A 37 5.77 9.40 6.90
C GLY A 37 6.08 10.64 7.75
N ALA A 38 7.14 10.61 8.56
CA ALA A 38 7.54 11.74 9.40
C ALA A 38 8.32 12.83 8.64
N ALA A 39 9.02 12.46 7.55
CA ALA A 39 9.80 13.41 6.74
C ALA A 39 8.94 14.12 5.67
N GLY A 40 7.94 13.44 5.10
CA GLY A 40 7.11 14.00 4.02
C GLY A 40 6.11 15.07 4.46
N LEU A 41 5.59 15.01 5.69
CA LEU A 41 4.58 15.97 6.17
C LEU A 41 5.16 17.36 6.53
N ALA A 42 6.47 17.45 6.77
CA ALA A 42 7.14 18.71 7.13
C ALA A 42 7.42 19.62 5.92
N CYS A 43 7.64 19.05 4.71
CA CYS A 43 7.95 19.86 3.53
C CYS A 43 6.71 20.46 2.84
N VAL A 44 5.55 19.79 2.89
CA VAL A 44 4.35 20.25 2.16
C VAL A 44 3.62 21.39 2.87
N THR A 45 3.75 21.50 4.20
CA THR A 45 3.11 22.59 4.97
C THR A 45 3.90 23.91 4.94
N ALA A 46 5.22 23.87 4.73
CA ALA A 46 6.04 25.09 4.62
C ALA A 46 5.94 25.78 3.25
N GLY A 47 5.68 25.03 2.16
CA GLY A 47 5.63 25.60 0.80
C GLY A 47 4.33 26.33 0.45
N PHE A 48 3.19 25.95 1.04
CA PHE A 48 1.88 26.47 0.64
C PHE A 48 1.47 27.79 1.34
N LEU A 49 2.06 28.11 2.50
CA LEU A 49 1.77 29.35 3.22
C LEU A 49 2.64 30.54 2.80
N GLY A 50 3.79 30.31 2.14
CA GLY A 50 4.68 31.37 1.68
C GLY A 50 4.21 32.09 0.40
N VAL A 51 3.42 31.43 -0.44
CA VAL A 51 3.06 31.95 -1.78
C VAL A 51 1.76 32.78 -1.77
N TRP A 52 0.90 32.63 -0.76
CA TRP A 52 -0.35 33.40 -0.67
C TRP A 52 -0.21 34.80 -0.03
N VAL A 53 0.96 35.13 0.54
CA VAL A 53 1.19 36.45 1.19
C VAL A 53 1.71 37.52 0.21
N LEU A 54 2.16 37.14 -1.00
CA LEU A 54 2.80 38.09 -1.93
C LEU A 54 1.91 38.59 -3.08
N VAL A 55 0.65 38.13 -3.19
CA VAL A 55 -0.26 38.53 -4.27
C VAL A 55 -1.61 38.95 -3.69
N GLY A 56 -1.75 40.19 -3.24
CA GLY A 56 -3.10 40.73 -2.98
C GLY A 56 -3.24 41.91 -2.03
N ARG A 57 -2.74 43.10 -2.39
CA ARG A 57 -3.46 44.34 -2.05
C ARG A 57 -3.14 45.47 -3.04
N PRO A 58 -3.93 45.66 -4.11
CA PRO A 58 -3.84 46.88 -4.91
C PRO A 58 -4.37 48.05 -4.07
N SER A 59 -3.47 48.91 -3.59
CA SER A 59 -3.85 50.19 -3.01
C SER A 59 -4.35 51.11 -4.12
N ALA A 60 -5.58 51.58 -4.00
CA ALA A 60 -6.23 52.49 -4.93
C ALA A 60 -5.49 53.84 -5.02
N PRO A 61 -5.44 54.51 -6.19
CA PRO A 61 -4.91 55.86 -6.30
C PRO A 61 -5.94 56.90 -5.85
N PRO A 62 -5.58 57.90 -5.02
CA PRO A 62 -6.44 59.05 -4.78
C PRO A 62 -6.43 60.00 -6.01
N ARG A 63 -7.62 60.35 -6.51
CA ARG A 63 -7.82 61.38 -7.54
C ARG A 63 -7.84 62.80 -6.92
N PRO A 64 -7.49 63.84 -7.69
CA PRO A 64 -7.21 65.19 -7.20
C PRO A 64 -8.40 66.15 -7.34
N ALA A 65 -8.49 67.16 -6.46
CA ALA A 65 -9.06 68.48 -6.78
C ALA A 65 -8.76 69.51 -5.68
N GLY A 66 -8.09 70.60 -6.03
CA GLY A 66 -7.93 71.78 -5.18
C GLY A 66 -6.93 72.78 -5.78
N PRO A 67 -7.34 74.02 -6.14
CA PRO A 67 -6.55 74.94 -6.95
C PRO A 67 -5.49 75.74 -6.17
N SER A 68 -4.49 76.16 -6.95
CA SER A 68 -3.35 77.01 -6.65
C SER A 68 -3.61 78.27 -5.82
N PRO A 69 -2.55 78.80 -5.18
CA PRO A 69 -2.20 80.21 -5.35
C PRO A 69 -0.79 80.40 -5.92
N GLN A 70 -0.64 81.54 -6.58
CA GLN A 70 0.43 81.95 -7.48
C GLN A 70 1.74 82.33 -6.76
N ALA A 71 2.87 81.97 -7.39
CA ALA A 71 4.15 82.69 -7.61
C ALA A 71 4.76 83.60 -6.50
N PRO A 72 6.12 83.59 -6.34
CA PRO A 72 6.97 84.28 -7.31
C PRO A 72 8.22 83.53 -7.78
N VAL A 73 8.30 83.49 -9.11
CA VAL A 73 9.42 83.74 -10.04
C VAL A 73 10.73 84.32 -9.45
N LEU A 74 11.85 83.78 -9.99
CA LEU A 74 13.25 84.24 -10.06
C LEU A 74 14.25 83.78 -8.98
N ALA A 75 15.08 82.79 -9.36
CA ALA A 75 16.55 82.91 -9.46
C ALA A 75 17.11 81.47 -9.65
N SER A 76 17.54 81.11 -10.85
CA SER A 76 18.95 81.19 -11.28
C SER A 76 19.67 79.84 -11.23
N ARG A 77 20.40 79.59 -12.32
CA ARG A 77 21.43 78.56 -12.56
C ARG A 77 20.95 77.15 -12.90
N GLN A 78 20.71 77.01 -14.20
CA GLN A 78 21.44 76.07 -15.05
C GLN A 78 22.76 75.60 -14.41
N GLY A 79 22.75 74.38 -13.90
CA GLY A 79 23.92 73.51 -13.78
C GLY A 79 23.48 72.17 -14.35
N GLY A 80 23.96 71.83 -15.55
CA GLY A 80 23.66 70.56 -16.19
C GLY A 80 24.15 69.39 -15.35
N ALA A 81 23.26 68.78 -14.56
CA ALA A 81 23.42 67.44 -14.04
C ALA A 81 22.63 66.50 -14.95
N ALA A 82 23.23 66.22 -16.09
CA ALA A 82 22.70 65.36 -17.13
C ALA A 82 22.76 63.88 -16.69
N MET A 83 21.66 63.15 -16.87
CA MET A 83 21.63 61.70 -17.14
C MET A 83 22.01 60.64 -16.05
N PRO A 84 22.07 60.87 -14.72
CA PRO A 84 22.32 59.74 -13.80
C PRO A 84 21.09 58.83 -13.56
N ALA A 85 19.85 59.35 -13.70
CA ALA A 85 18.64 58.59 -13.34
C ALA A 85 18.23 57.51 -14.36
N SER A 86 18.66 57.62 -15.62
CA SER A 86 18.35 56.61 -16.66
C SER A 86 19.26 55.39 -16.57
N GLU A 87 20.53 55.58 -16.19
CA GLU A 87 21.52 54.49 -16.07
C GLU A 87 21.22 53.60 -14.86
N GLU A 88 20.91 54.20 -13.70
CA GLU A 88 20.48 53.48 -12.50
C GLU A 88 19.21 52.64 -12.76
N ARG A 89 18.25 53.18 -13.52
CA ARG A 89 17.03 52.44 -13.88
C ARG A 89 17.33 51.27 -14.82
N ILE A 90 18.27 51.43 -15.75
CA ILE A 90 18.69 50.34 -16.65
C ILE A 90 19.36 49.23 -15.85
N ASP A 91 20.24 49.57 -14.91
CA ASP A 91 20.92 48.57 -14.09
C ASP A 91 19.96 47.86 -13.11
N ALA A 92 18.99 48.59 -12.55
CA ALA A 92 17.93 47.98 -11.76
C ALA A 92 17.09 46.98 -12.58
N LEU A 93 16.72 47.34 -13.81
CA LEU A 93 16.00 46.43 -14.72
C LEU A 93 16.84 45.22 -15.11
N ARG A 94 18.14 45.38 -15.37
CA ARG A 94 19.05 44.25 -15.62
C ARG A 94 19.11 43.31 -14.42
N GLY A 95 19.22 43.86 -13.21
CA GLY A 95 19.19 43.08 -11.97
C GLY A 95 17.88 42.30 -11.83
N GLN A 96 16.74 42.93 -12.11
CA GLN A 96 15.44 42.25 -12.07
C GLN A 96 15.36 41.10 -13.09
N VAL A 97 15.77 41.33 -14.34
CA VAL A 97 15.76 40.29 -15.38
C VAL A 97 16.68 39.12 -15.01
N GLN A 98 17.83 39.38 -14.38
CA GLN A 98 18.73 38.33 -13.90
C GLN A 98 18.07 37.47 -12.81
N VAL A 99 17.37 38.09 -11.85
CA VAL A 99 16.64 37.37 -10.80
C VAL A 99 15.50 36.55 -11.39
N GLU A 100 14.73 37.11 -12.33
CA GLU A 100 13.64 36.39 -13.02
C GLU A 100 14.17 35.20 -13.84
N THR A 101 15.32 35.37 -14.51
CA THR A 101 15.96 34.29 -15.27
C THR A 101 16.43 33.17 -14.35
N ALA A 102 17.03 33.51 -13.22
CA ALA A 102 17.44 32.53 -12.22
C ALA A 102 16.24 31.78 -11.62
N LEU A 103 15.14 32.48 -11.37
CA LEU A 103 13.89 31.86 -10.88
C LEU A 103 13.30 30.90 -11.91
N LEU A 104 13.27 31.27 -13.20
CA LEU A 104 12.80 30.40 -14.26
C LEU A 104 13.67 29.15 -14.41
N ALA A 105 14.99 29.28 -14.30
CA ALA A 105 15.90 28.14 -14.32
C ALA A 105 15.62 27.18 -13.15
N ALA A 106 15.47 27.72 -11.93
CA ALA A 106 15.17 26.91 -10.75
C ALA A 106 13.81 26.18 -10.86
N LEU A 107 12.79 26.83 -11.42
CA LEU A 107 11.50 26.19 -11.68
C LEU A 107 11.59 25.09 -12.74
N HIS A 108 12.44 25.26 -13.75
CA HIS A 108 12.70 24.24 -14.75
C HIS A 108 13.35 23.01 -14.13
N ASP A 109 14.39 23.21 -13.33
CA ASP A 109 15.08 22.14 -12.60
C ASP A 109 14.11 21.39 -11.67
N GLN A 110 13.24 22.11 -10.97
CA GLN A 110 12.21 21.51 -10.10
C GLN A 110 11.20 20.67 -10.92
N ALA A 111 10.81 21.14 -12.11
CA ALA A 111 9.93 20.38 -12.99
C ALA A 111 10.61 19.10 -13.50
N ASP A 112 11.91 19.13 -13.78
CA ASP A 112 12.67 17.95 -14.20
C ASP A 112 12.85 16.94 -13.07
N GLN A 113 13.10 17.40 -11.84
CA GLN A 113 13.11 16.54 -10.65
C GLN A 113 11.75 15.85 -10.46
N ALA A 114 10.65 16.60 -10.53
CA ALA A 114 9.31 16.03 -10.41
C ALA A 114 9.01 15.00 -11.50
N ARG A 115 9.48 15.21 -12.74
CA ARG A 115 9.34 14.23 -13.83
C ARG A 115 10.12 12.94 -13.54
N GLN A 116 11.33 13.05 -13.00
CA GLN A 116 12.14 11.90 -12.63
C GLN A 116 11.51 11.10 -11.49
N GLU A 117 10.97 11.78 -10.47
CA GLU A 117 10.24 11.14 -9.38
C GLU A 117 8.99 10.39 -9.89
N LEU A 118 8.19 11.02 -10.75
CA LEU A 118 7.02 10.37 -11.36
C LEU A 118 7.40 9.15 -12.22
N ALA A 119 8.52 9.21 -12.96
CA ALA A 119 9.02 8.08 -13.72
C ALA A 119 9.42 6.92 -12.80
N GLY A 120 10.08 7.21 -11.67
CA GLY A 120 10.43 6.21 -10.66
C GLY A 120 9.20 5.55 -10.02
N LEU A 121 8.20 6.35 -9.63
CA LEU A 121 6.95 5.83 -9.07
C LEU A 121 6.17 4.96 -10.07
N ARG A 122 6.16 5.34 -11.35
CA ARG A 122 5.53 4.54 -12.40
C ARG A 122 6.19 3.17 -12.55
N GLN A 123 7.53 3.12 -12.55
CA GLN A 123 8.25 1.85 -12.59
C GLN A 123 7.90 0.96 -11.40
N GLN A 124 7.86 1.53 -10.19
CA GLN A 124 7.48 0.79 -8.98
C GLN A 124 6.06 0.19 -9.08
N LEU A 125 5.11 0.91 -9.70
CA LEU A 125 3.75 0.41 -9.91
C LEU A 125 3.72 -0.77 -10.89
N ASP A 126 4.49 -0.70 -11.97
CA ASP A 126 4.58 -1.77 -12.98
C ASP A 126 5.26 -3.03 -12.40
N ASP A 127 6.28 -2.88 -11.57
CA ASP A 127 6.92 -3.97 -10.84
C ASP A 127 5.94 -4.61 -9.85
N ALA A 128 5.24 -3.82 -9.04
CA ALA A 128 4.25 -4.31 -8.08
C ALA A 128 3.09 -5.05 -8.75
N ARG A 129 2.64 -4.58 -9.93
CA ARG A 129 1.61 -5.25 -10.73
C ARG A 129 2.08 -6.61 -11.23
N THR A 130 3.36 -6.71 -11.60
CA THR A 130 3.97 -7.98 -12.02
C THR A 130 4.06 -8.96 -10.85
N GLU A 131 4.47 -8.49 -9.68
CA GLU A 131 4.50 -9.31 -8.46
C GLU A 131 3.10 -9.83 -8.08
N LEU A 132 2.07 -8.97 -8.14
CA LEU A 132 0.70 -9.38 -7.85
C LEU A 132 0.24 -10.53 -8.76
N THR A 133 0.54 -10.43 -10.05
CA THR A 133 0.22 -11.48 -11.03
C THR A 133 0.90 -12.81 -10.68
N VAL A 134 2.14 -12.78 -10.18
CA VAL A 134 2.85 -13.98 -9.73
C VAL A 134 2.21 -14.57 -8.46
N VAL A 135 1.84 -13.72 -7.50
CA VAL A 135 1.17 -14.13 -6.26
C VAL A 135 -0.19 -14.76 -6.55
N GLU A 136 -0.97 -14.21 -7.48
CA GLU A 136 -2.25 -14.78 -7.92
C GLU A 136 -2.07 -16.17 -8.53
N ARG A 137 -1.13 -16.35 -9.47
CA ARG A 137 -0.82 -17.70 -9.98
C ARG A 137 -0.37 -18.66 -8.89
N GLN A 138 0.42 -18.19 -7.92
CA GLN A 138 0.86 -19.03 -6.81
C GLN A 138 -0.33 -19.43 -5.91
N ARG A 139 -1.28 -18.53 -5.71
CA ARG A 139 -2.51 -18.81 -4.97
C ARG A 139 -3.36 -19.84 -5.71
N ASP A 140 -3.54 -19.69 -7.00
CA ASP A 140 -4.34 -20.61 -7.81
C ASP A 140 -3.72 -22.02 -7.86
N THR A 141 -2.40 -22.09 -8.04
CA THR A 141 -1.67 -23.38 -7.99
C THR A 141 -1.76 -24.03 -6.60
N ARG A 142 -1.71 -23.25 -5.51
CA ARG A 142 -1.94 -23.78 -4.15
C ARG A 142 -3.37 -24.26 -3.94
N HIS A 143 -4.39 -23.56 -4.46
CA HIS A 143 -5.78 -24.01 -4.38
C HIS A 143 -6.02 -25.27 -5.20
N ALA A 144 -5.46 -25.34 -6.42
CA ALA A 144 -5.53 -26.55 -7.25
C ALA A 144 -4.81 -27.73 -6.58
N ALA A 145 -3.61 -27.52 -6.01
CA ALA A 145 -2.88 -28.53 -5.27
C ALA A 145 -3.66 -28.99 -4.02
N ARG A 146 -4.34 -28.08 -3.32
CA ARG A 146 -5.19 -28.43 -2.17
C ARG A 146 -6.47 -29.17 -2.58
N ALA A 147 -7.05 -28.85 -3.73
CA ALA A 147 -8.23 -29.56 -4.25
C ALA A 147 -7.88 -31.00 -4.71
N LEU A 148 -6.64 -31.23 -5.13
CA LEU A 148 -6.13 -32.55 -5.52
C LEU A 148 -5.49 -33.32 -4.37
N ALA A 149 -5.18 -32.66 -3.25
CA ALA A 149 -4.72 -33.33 -2.05
C ALA A 149 -5.90 -34.12 -1.46
N PRO A 150 -5.76 -35.43 -1.20
CA PRO A 150 -6.73 -36.12 -0.37
C PRO A 150 -6.79 -35.38 0.96
N ALA A 151 -7.99 -35.02 1.40
CA ALA A 151 -8.18 -34.54 2.75
C ALA A 151 -7.82 -35.70 3.68
N ASP A 152 -6.56 -35.71 4.11
CA ASP A 152 -6.02 -36.73 4.97
C ASP A 152 -6.72 -36.65 6.34
N GLY A 153 -7.67 -37.55 6.53
CA GLY A 153 -8.09 -38.05 7.83
C GLY A 153 -9.03 -37.18 8.65
N GLU A 154 -9.48 -36.02 8.16
CA GLU A 154 -10.52 -35.27 8.88
C GLU A 154 -11.86 -36.00 8.72
N HIS A 155 -12.37 -36.54 9.82
CA HIS A 155 -13.66 -37.17 9.88
C HIS A 155 -14.64 -36.30 10.66
N VAL A 156 -15.91 -36.41 10.29
CA VAL A 156 -17.04 -35.77 10.95
C VAL A 156 -18.09 -36.82 11.24
N VAL A 157 -18.81 -36.64 12.35
CA VAL A 157 -19.94 -37.50 12.71
C VAL A 157 -21.23 -36.74 12.45
N VAL A 158 -22.17 -37.39 11.78
CA VAL A 158 -23.49 -36.82 11.51
C VAL A 158 -24.28 -36.71 12.83
N ARG A 159 -24.57 -35.49 13.30
CA ARG A 159 -25.27 -35.26 14.58
C ARG A 159 -26.76 -35.60 14.51
N GLU A 160 -27.37 -35.26 13.39
CA GLU A 160 -28.79 -35.45 13.09
C GLU A 160 -28.93 -35.95 11.65
N VAL A 161 -30.00 -36.70 11.36
CA VAL A 161 -30.25 -37.22 10.01
C VAL A 161 -30.15 -36.08 9.00
N SER A 162 -29.22 -36.20 8.06
CA SER A 162 -28.83 -35.07 7.22
C SER A 162 -28.84 -35.44 5.74
N ASN A 163 -29.32 -34.51 4.93
CA ASN A 163 -29.35 -34.66 3.49
C ASN A 163 -27.98 -34.31 2.89
N VAL A 164 -27.44 -35.22 2.09
CA VAL A 164 -26.26 -35.00 1.25
C VAL A 164 -26.74 -34.51 -0.11
N ARG A 165 -26.29 -33.32 -0.51
CA ARG A 165 -26.76 -32.62 -1.71
C ARG A 165 -25.69 -32.54 -2.79
N ALA A 166 -26.13 -32.37 -4.04
CA ALA A 166 -25.22 -32.25 -5.18
C ALA A 166 -24.37 -30.97 -5.15
N ASN A 167 -24.91 -29.88 -4.61
CA ASN A 167 -24.26 -28.57 -4.50
C ASN A 167 -24.39 -28.01 -3.07
N PRO A 168 -23.50 -27.10 -2.64
CA PRO A 168 -23.51 -26.50 -1.30
C PRO A 168 -24.59 -25.42 -1.17
N ASN A 169 -25.85 -25.78 -1.41
CA ASN A 169 -27.01 -24.90 -1.21
C ASN A 169 -28.29 -25.70 -0.93
N ASN A 170 -29.31 -25.03 -0.39
CA ASN A 170 -30.58 -25.67 -0.02
C ASN A 170 -31.48 -26.02 -1.21
N ALA A 171 -31.25 -25.42 -2.38
CA ALA A 171 -32.03 -25.66 -3.60
C ALA A 171 -31.53 -26.88 -4.39
N ALA A 172 -30.32 -27.36 -4.10
CA ALA A 172 -29.70 -28.48 -4.80
C ALA A 172 -30.44 -29.79 -4.53
N PRO A 173 -30.53 -30.70 -5.51
CA PRO A 173 -31.15 -32.00 -5.31
C PRO A 173 -30.41 -32.79 -4.21
N VAL A 174 -31.21 -33.50 -3.39
CA VAL A 174 -30.70 -34.43 -2.38
C VAL A 174 -30.29 -35.72 -3.12
N LEU A 175 -29.02 -36.07 -3.01
CA LEU A 175 -28.49 -37.30 -3.61
C LEU A 175 -28.74 -38.50 -2.70
N GLN A 176 -28.57 -38.29 -1.39
CA GLN A 176 -28.82 -39.32 -0.38
C GLN A 176 -29.04 -38.69 1.00
N THR A 177 -29.46 -39.52 1.95
CA THR A 177 -29.63 -39.13 3.35
C THR A 177 -28.63 -39.90 4.20
N ALA A 178 -27.80 -39.19 4.97
CA ALA A 178 -26.86 -39.77 5.92
C ALA A 178 -27.54 -39.96 7.29
N PRO A 179 -27.54 -41.18 7.83
CA PRO A 179 -28.05 -41.45 9.18
C PRO A 179 -27.26 -40.68 10.25
N ARG A 180 -27.90 -40.47 11.40
CA ARG A 180 -27.20 -39.99 12.59
C ARG A 180 -26.13 -41.00 13.04
N GLY A 181 -24.97 -40.48 13.46
CA GLY A 181 -23.84 -41.27 13.94
C GLY A 181 -22.93 -41.79 12.84
N THR A 182 -23.25 -41.57 11.57
CA THR A 182 -22.39 -41.95 10.45
C THR A 182 -21.09 -41.14 10.49
N LEU A 183 -19.96 -41.83 10.48
CA LEU A 183 -18.63 -41.25 10.34
C LEU A 183 -18.37 -41.02 8.85
N LEU A 184 -18.08 -39.78 8.47
CA LEU A 184 -17.81 -39.39 7.09
C LEU A 184 -16.46 -38.69 7.00
N LYS A 185 -15.73 -38.96 5.92
CA LYS A 185 -14.49 -38.25 5.60
C LYS A 185 -14.84 -36.91 4.97
N VAL A 186 -14.20 -35.85 5.44
CA VAL A 186 -14.31 -34.50 4.87
C VAL A 186 -13.39 -34.42 3.68
N HIS A 187 -13.89 -33.97 2.53
CA HIS A 187 -13.11 -33.76 1.31
C HIS A 187 -12.85 -32.27 1.05
N ALA A 188 -13.83 -31.42 1.37
CA ALA A 188 -13.73 -29.97 1.18
C ALA A 188 -14.67 -29.20 2.12
N ARG A 189 -14.41 -27.91 2.29
CA ARG A 189 -15.25 -26.98 3.06
C ARG A 189 -15.45 -25.69 2.27
N THR A 190 -16.67 -25.17 2.21
CA THR A 190 -16.95 -23.83 1.68
C THR A 190 -16.95 -22.79 2.79
N ARG A 191 -16.76 -21.51 2.42
CA ARG A 191 -16.86 -20.38 3.35
C ARG A 191 -18.26 -20.25 3.97
N ASP A 192 -19.27 -20.67 3.23
CA ASP A 192 -20.67 -20.54 3.61
C ASP A 192 -21.11 -21.62 4.62
N GLY A 193 -20.22 -22.51 5.05
CA GLY A 193 -20.52 -23.51 6.07
C GLY A 193 -20.98 -24.87 5.53
N TRP A 194 -20.71 -25.18 4.25
CA TRP A 194 -20.96 -26.51 3.69
C TRP A 194 -19.69 -27.36 3.72
N VAL A 195 -19.87 -28.64 3.99
CA VAL A 195 -18.80 -29.63 4.06
C VAL A 195 -19.07 -30.69 3.01
N GLN A 196 -18.12 -30.92 2.12
CA GLN A 196 -18.18 -32.02 1.19
C GLN A 196 -17.75 -33.28 1.92
N VAL A 197 -18.63 -34.27 1.96
CA VAL A 197 -18.48 -35.49 2.75
C VAL A 197 -18.60 -36.73 1.87
N GLY A 198 -18.00 -37.82 2.31
CA GLY A 198 -18.14 -39.14 1.71
C GLY A 198 -17.27 -40.17 2.42
N ASP A 199 -17.07 -41.31 1.77
CA ASP A 199 -16.09 -42.31 2.20
C ASP A 199 -14.74 -41.97 1.54
N GLU A 200 -14.17 -42.90 0.77
CA GLU A 200 -12.98 -42.62 -0.03
C GLU A 200 -13.24 -41.66 -1.19
N VAL A 201 -14.50 -41.57 -1.64
CA VAL A 201 -14.94 -40.66 -2.70
C VAL A 201 -15.99 -39.71 -2.17
N ALA A 202 -15.90 -38.44 -2.54
CA ALA A 202 -16.88 -37.43 -2.18
C ALA A 202 -18.27 -37.78 -2.74
N TRP A 203 -19.26 -37.85 -1.85
CA TRP A 203 -20.64 -38.13 -2.20
C TRP A 203 -21.43 -36.87 -2.48
N GLY A 204 -21.15 -35.79 -1.73
CA GLY A 204 -21.82 -34.51 -1.89
C GLY A 204 -21.65 -33.60 -0.67
N TRP A 205 -22.54 -32.64 -0.53
CA TRP A 205 -22.43 -31.54 0.43
C TRP A 205 -23.45 -31.66 1.56
N VAL A 206 -22.99 -31.44 2.79
CA VAL A 206 -23.81 -31.39 4.00
C VAL A 206 -23.56 -30.07 4.73
N TRP A 207 -24.60 -29.53 5.37
CA TRP A 207 -24.47 -28.33 6.21
C TRP A 207 -23.67 -28.63 7.47
N SER A 208 -22.63 -27.83 7.75
CA SER A 208 -21.72 -28.02 8.89
C SER A 208 -22.42 -28.00 10.25
N GLY A 209 -23.54 -27.29 10.39
CA GLY A 209 -24.30 -27.23 11.65
C GLY A 209 -24.99 -28.54 12.05
N LEU A 210 -25.02 -29.53 11.14
CA LEU A 210 -25.56 -30.88 11.38
C LEU A 210 -24.46 -31.92 11.64
N LEU A 211 -23.21 -31.46 11.73
CA LEU A 211 -22.02 -32.30 11.87
C LEU A 211 -21.30 -31.94 13.17
N ASP A 212 -20.83 -32.97 13.87
CA ASP A 212 -19.90 -32.84 14.98
C ASP A 212 -18.49 -33.26 14.51
N PRO A 213 -17.42 -32.67 15.06
CA PRO A 213 -16.07 -33.17 14.84
C PRO A 213 -15.98 -34.62 15.33
N ALA A 214 -15.31 -35.49 14.57
CA ALA A 214 -15.08 -36.86 15.03
C ALA A 214 -14.20 -36.86 16.29
N PRO A 215 -14.45 -37.78 17.25
CA PRO A 215 -13.65 -37.92 18.46
C PRO A 215 -12.23 -38.42 18.20
#